data_AF-A0A7K2DDW1-F1
#
_entry.id   AF-A0A7K2DDW1-F1
#
_cell.length_a   1.000
_cell.length_b   1.000
_cell.length_c   1.000
_cell.angle_alpha   90.00
_cell.angle_beta   90.00
_cell.angle_gamma   90.00
#
_symmetry.space_group_name_H-M   'P 1'
#
loop_
_entity.id
_entity.type
_entity.pdbx_description
1 polymer ?
#
loop_
_entity_poly.entity_id
_entity_poly.type
_entity_poly.pdbx_seq_one_letter_code
_entity_poly.pdbx_strand_id
1 'polypeptide(L)'
;MAEALVYNPYAFTVHDNPYDTYRRLRDEAPAYWNPDLRFWALSRFDDVLEAFRNYETYSSAGGVALEGRRPIDKTNPRFSEIIEMDPPEHTVMRGLVSRVFTVRRVAQMEDEIRRIVNHYIDTVIESGHADLMADVAGCFPMDVISAVLGIPECDRDTLRECADRGLVREDGTMEIPQEGVEAILEVLAYFTEDFGRRRAGEVPGGGLVSDLLELEVDGRALTEQELLGFCLLFVFAGFETTAKMVGSAVELLSRHPDQRAAVVADPSLVPQTVEEVVRFHSSTQYMHRTLTRDVELHGQRMQEGDSVLLLIGAANQDEREYGPTAGEFDIFRNPERHVGFGYGVHFCLGAALARLEGRVALEEIHRRMGDYTVDHDNKVRFHSGNVSGWRTLPISFTPGRRLVSVAG
;
A
#
# COMPACT_ATOMS: atom_id res chain seq x y z
N MET A 1 18.92 27.88 -17.83
CA MET A 1 18.29 28.22 -16.53
C MET A 1 17.82 26.91 -15.95
N ALA A 2 18.11 26.63 -14.68
CA ALA A 2 17.55 25.42 -14.05
C ALA A 2 16.03 25.53 -14.06
N GLU A 3 15.34 24.45 -14.42
CA GLU A 3 13.89 24.38 -14.44
C GLU A 3 13.34 24.60 -13.02
N ALA A 4 12.25 25.36 -12.88
CA ALA A 4 11.65 25.63 -11.59
C ALA A 4 11.24 24.32 -10.91
N LEU A 5 11.55 24.14 -9.62
CA LEU A 5 11.12 22.97 -8.86
C LEU A 5 9.62 23.06 -8.61
N VAL A 6 8.85 22.20 -9.28
CA VAL A 6 7.40 22.08 -9.09
C VAL A 6 7.09 20.63 -8.76
N TYR A 7 6.56 20.40 -7.56
CA TYR A 7 6.07 19.09 -7.14
C TYR A 7 4.55 19.06 -7.13
N ASN A 8 3.97 18.27 -8.04
CA ASN A 8 2.55 17.91 -8.07
C ASN A 8 2.43 16.38 -7.91
N PRO A 9 1.82 15.88 -6.82
CA PRO A 9 1.68 14.45 -6.58
C PRO A 9 0.73 13.73 -7.54
N TYR A 10 0.00 14.44 -8.40
CA TYR A 10 -0.94 13.87 -9.38
C TYR A 10 -0.41 13.91 -10.81
N ALA A 11 0.76 14.53 -11.04
CA ALA A 11 1.34 14.63 -12.37
C ALA A 11 1.94 13.30 -12.80
N PHE A 12 1.58 12.82 -13.99
CA PHE A 12 2.08 11.53 -14.49
C PHE A 12 3.61 11.50 -14.63
N THR A 13 4.23 12.64 -14.92
CA THR A 13 5.70 12.79 -14.95
C THR A 13 6.36 12.48 -13.59
N VAL A 14 5.69 12.83 -12.48
CA VAL A 14 6.14 12.48 -11.13
C VAL A 14 5.89 11.00 -10.84
N HIS A 15 4.75 10.44 -11.27
CA HIS A 15 4.47 9.00 -11.13
C HIS A 15 5.47 8.12 -11.88
N ASP A 16 5.86 8.53 -13.09
CA ASP A 16 6.74 7.74 -13.95
C ASP A 16 8.19 7.74 -13.46
N ASN A 17 8.68 8.90 -13.00
CA ASN A 17 10.03 9.07 -12.52
C ASN A 17 10.13 10.15 -11.41
N PRO A 18 9.83 9.80 -10.15
CA PRO A 18 9.81 10.77 -9.06
C PRO A 18 11.21 11.14 -8.56
N TYR A 19 12.24 10.35 -8.90
CA TYR A 19 13.52 10.35 -8.18
C TYR A 19 14.29 11.68 -8.28
N ASP A 20 14.31 12.32 -9.45
CA ASP A 20 14.97 13.62 -9.60
C ASP A 20 14.22 14.71 -8.81
N THR A 21 12.90 14.76 -8.92
CA THR A 21 12.05 15.68 -8.15
C THR A 21 12.25 15.48 -6.65
N TYR A 22 12.30 14.23 -6.17
CA TYR A 22 12.55 13.93 -4.77
C TYR A 22 13.93 14.37 -4.30
N ARG A 23 14.98 14.11 -5.08
CA ARG A 23 16.34 14.58 -4.76
C ARG A 23 16.38 16.12 -4.66
N ARG A 24 15.78 16.81 -5.62
CA ARG A 24 15.69 18.28 -5.61
C ARG A 24 14.90 18.80 -4.42
N LEU A 25 13.79 18.16 -4.04
CA LEU A 25 13.07 18.50 -2.81
C LEU A 25 13.96 18.35 -1.58
N ARG A 26 14.69 17.22 -1.44
CA ARG A 26 15.58 17.00 -0.29
C ARG A 26 16.70 18.04 -0.20
N ASP A 27 17.26 18.45 -1.33
CA ASP A 27 18.45 19.31 -1.39
C ASP A 27 18.12 20.81 -1.42
N GLU A 28 17.13 21.21 -2.23
CA GLU A 28 16.79 22.60 -2.51
C GLU A 28 15.64 23.12 -1.61
N ALA A 29 14.65 22.28 -1.29
CA ALA A 29 13.42 22.70 -0.62
C ALA A 29 12.85 21.61 0.33
N PRO A 30 13.55 21.26 1.43
CA PRO A 30 13.18 20.12 2.28
C PRO A 30 11.81 20.27 2.98
N ALA A 31 11.39 21.52 3.19
CA ALA A 31 10.01 21.92 3.49
C ALA A 31 9.47 22.74 2.29
N TYR A 32 8.82 22.06 1.35
CA TYR A 32 8.34 22.65 0.09
C TYR A 32 6.89 23.09 0.20
N TRP A 33 6.55 24.29 -0.29
CA TRP A 33 5.16 24.76 -0.39
C TRP A 33 4.65 24.67 -1.83
N ASN A 34 3.51 23.99 -2.03
CA ASN A 34 2.76 24.05 -3.27
C ASN A 34 1.61 25.07 -3.14
N PRO A 35 1.65 26.23 -3.84
CA PRO A 35 0.61 27.24 -3.73
C PRO A 35 -0.71 26.85 -4.41
N ASP A 36 -0.66 26.04 -5.48
CA ASP A 36 -1.84 25.70 -6.28
C ASP A 36 -2.72 24.68 -5.57
N LEU A 37 -2.09 23.63 -5.03
CA LEU A 37 -2.75 22.57 -4.27
C LEU A 37 -2.80 22.87 -2.77
N ARG A 38 -2.11 23.92 -2.30
CA ARG A 38 -2.09 24.42 -0.92
C ARG A 38 -1.67 23.35 0.09
N PHE A 39 -0.46 22.84 -0.05
CA PHE A 39 0.13 21.90 0.91
C PHE A 39 1.63 22.15 1.08
N TRP A 40 2.16 21.74 2.24
CA TRP A 40 3.58 21.57 2.49
C TRP A 40 4.02 20.14 2.20
N ALA A 41 5.25 19.92 1.77
CA ALA A 41 5.84 18.58 1.65
C ALA A 41 7.16 18.50 2.41
N LEU A 42 7.30 17.45 3.23
CA LEU A 42 8.52 17.07 3.92
C LEU A 42 9.18 15.92 3.17
N SER A 43 10.45 16.07 2.79
CA SER A 43 11.13 15.13 1.88
C SER A 43 12.36 14.43 2.47
N ARG A 44 12.97 14.97 3.53
CA ARG A 44 14.12 14.33 4.18
C ARG A 44 13.65 13.27 5.17
N PHE A 45 14.47 12.24 5.33
CA PHE A 45 14.15 11.08 6.15
C PHE A 45 13.81 11.44 7.60
N ASP A 46 14.66 12.22 8.27
CA ASP A 46 14.43 12.59 9.68
C ASP A 46 13.17 13.45 9.87
N ASP A 47 12.87 14.37 8.95
CA ASP A 47 11.67 15.21 9.02
C ASP A 47 10.40 14.35 8.89
N VAL A 48 10.38 13.44 7.92
CA VAL A 48 9.27 12.52 7.68
C VAL A 48 9.09 11.56 8.86
N LEU A 49 10.19 11.00 9.37
CA LEU A 49 10.17 10.09 10.51
C LEU A 49 9.66 10.77 11.78
N GLU A 50 10.12 11.98 12.07
CA GLU A 50 9.66 12.75 13.23
C GLU A 50 8.19 13.13 13.11
N ALA A 51 7.74 13.54 11.92
CA ALA A 51 6.34 13.84 11.68
C ALA A 51 5.44 12.60 11.86
N PHE A 52 5.90 11.40 11.47
CA PHE A 52 5.18 10.15 11.78
C PHE A 52 5.07 9.85 13.28
N ARG A 53 6.09 10.22 14.08
CA ARG A 53 6.09 10.01 15.53
C ARG A 53 5.19 11.00 16.25
N ASN A 54 5.19 12.25 15.81
CA ASN A 54 4.55 13.37 16.47
C ASN A 54 3.11 13.60 15.98
N TYR A 55 2.24 12.63 16.25
CA TYR A 55 0.82 12.70 15.89
C TYR A 55 0.10 13.91 16.53
N GLU A 56 0.59 14.38 17.68
CA GLU A 56 0.02 15.56 18.36
C GLU A 56 0.16 16.82 17.52
N THR A 57 1.24 16.93 16.73
CA THR A 57 1.50 18.07 15.83
C THR A 57 1.01 17.79 14.42
N TYR A 58 1.21 16.57 13.93
CA TYR A 58 0.85 16.10 12.59
C TYR A 58 -0.30 15.10 12.70
N SER A 59 -1.53 15.61 12.74
CA SER A 59 -2.75 14.84 12.94
C SER A 59 -3.15 14.08 11.68
N SER A 60 -3.67 12.86 11.85
CA SER A 60 -4.28 12.07 10.76
C SER A 60 -5.78 12.38 10.57
N ALA A 61 -6.41 13.07 11.52
CA ALA A 61 -7.86 13.30 11.56
C ALA A 61 -8.39 14.22 10.44
N GLY A 62 -7.50 14.96 9.77
CA GLY A 62 -7.85 15.75 8.59
C GLY A 62 -7.80 14.96 7.27
N GLY A 63 -7.64 13.64 7.32
CA GLY A 63 -7.49 12.74 6.18
C GLY A 63 -6.04 12.34 5.93
N VAL A 64 -5.81 11.21 5.25
CA VAL A 64 -4.46 10.68 4.97
C VAL A 64 -4.04 10.71 3.51
N ALA A 65 -4.97 11.02 2.61
CA ALA A 65 -4.71 11.39 1.23
C ALA A 65 -5.05 12.89 1.04
N LEU A 66 -4.36 13.57 0.13
CA LEU A 66 -4.56 15.01 -0.07
C LEU A 66 -5.95 15.32 -0.64
N GLU A 67 -6.48 14.46 -1.52
CA GLU A 67 -7.85 14.55 -2.05
C GLU A 67 -8.93 14.33 -0.99
N GLY A 68 -8.61 13.60 0.08
CA GLY A 68 -9.49 13.35 1.21
C GLY A 68 -9.38 14.41 2.31
N ARG A 69 -8.59 15.47 2.09
CA ARG A 69 -8.33 16.50 3.11
C ARG A 69 -9.62 17.18 3.55
N ARG A 70 -9.75 17.39 4.85
CA ARG A 70 -10.91 18.03 5.46
C ARG A 70 -10.54 18.70 6.78
N PRO A 71 -11.32 19.69 7.24
CA PRO A 71 -11.17 20.23 8.59
C PRO A 71 -11.28 19.11 9.62
N ILE A 72 -10.47 19.19 10.68
CA ILE A 72 -10.58 18.27 11.81
C ILE A 72 -11.90 18.58 12.55
N ASP A 73 -12.93 17.76 12.32
CA ASP A 73 -14.21 17.84 13.01
C ASP A 73 -14.34 16.68 14.00
N LYS A 74 -14.18 17.00 15.29
CA LYS A 74 -14.34 16.02 16.38
C LYS A 74 -15.81 15.72 16.72
N THR A 75 -16.76 16.44 16.13
CA THR A 75 -18.19 16.36 16.48
C THR A 75 -19.00 15.47 15.56
N ASN A 76 -18.51 15.19 14.34
CA ASN A 76 -19.19 14.33 13.38
C ASN A 76 -18.19 13.55 12.50
N PRO A 77 -17.54 12.50 13.05
CA PRO A 77 -16.67 11.64 12.27
C PRO A 77 -17.52 10.86 11.25
N ARG A 78 -17.64 11.36 10.02
CA ARG A 78 -18.13 10.53 8.91
C ARG A 78 -17.08 9.45 8.64
N PHE A 79 -17.50 8.18 8.71
CA PHE A 79 -16.68 6.98 8.51
C PHE A 79 -15.41 6.95 9.37
N SER A 80 -15.43 6.09 10.37
CA SER A 80 -14.35 5.99 11.35
C SER A 80 -13.30 4.99 10.87
N GLU A 81 -12.47 5.43 9.92
CA GLU A 81 -11.28 4.66 9.52
C GLU A 81 -10.16 4.88 10.53
N ILE A 82 -9.61 3.79 11.08
CA ILE A 82 -8.51 3.85 12.05
C ILE A 82 -7.30 4.64 11.55
N ILE A 83 -7.07 4.68 10.24
CA ILE A 83 -5.94 5.41 9.63
C ILE A 83 -6.12 6.93 9.72
N GLU A 84 -7.36 7.42 9.90
CA GLU A 84 -7.73 8.83 9.98
C GLU A 84 -8.12 9.24 11.42
N MET A 85 -7.62 8.53 12.43
CA MET A 85 -7.85 8.82 13.85
C MET A 85 -6.57 9.22 14.55
N ASP A 86 -6.66 10.06 15.58
CA ASP A 86 -5.57 10.26 16.53
C ASP A 86 -5.88 9.57 17.87
N PRO A 87 -4.87 9.29 18.72
CA PRO A 87 -5.09 8.92 20.11
C PRO A 87 -5.93 9.97 20.87
N PRO A 88 -6.79 9.55 21.82
CA PRO A 88 -6.93 8.19 22.33
C PRO A 88 -7.84 7.25 21.52
N GLU A 89 -8.73 7.76 20.67
CA GLU A 89 -9.70 6.96 19.90
C GLU A 89 -9.00 5.95 19.00
N HIS A 90 -7.94 6.37 18.30
CA HIS A 90 -7.07 5.49 17.53
C HIS A 90 -6.54 4.33 18.38
N THR A 91 -6.05 4.61 19.59
CA THR A 91 -5.44 3.59 20.46
C THR A 91 -6.45 2.53 20.87
N VAL A 92 -7.70 2.93 21.15
CA VAL A 92 -8.79 2.01 21.49
C VAL A 92 -9.13 1.12 20.29
N MET A 93 -9.38 1.71 19.12
CA MET A 93 -9.71 0.94 17.91
C MET A 93 -8.56 0.02 17.49
N ARG A 94 -7.32 0.51 17.54
CA ARG A 94 -6.10 -0.28 17.26
C ARG A 94 -5.98 -1.46 18.21
N GLY A 95 -6.29 -1.25 19.49
CA GLY A 95 -6.28 -2.30 20.51
C GLY A 95 -7.27 -3.43 20.22
N LEU A 96 -8.47 -3.11 19.73
CA LEU A 96 -9.48 -4.10 19.33
C LEU A 96 -9.02 -4.89 18.11
N VAL A 97 -8.67 -4.18 17.04
CA VAL A 97 -8.29 -4.80 15.77
C VAL A 97 -7.02 -5.65 15.91
N SER A 98 -6.03 -5.21 16.68
CA SER A 98 -4.77 -5.95 16.83
C SER A 98 -4.94 -7.28 17.58
N ARG A 99 -6.05 -7.49 18.32
CA ARG A 99 -6.33 -8.79 18.98
C ARG A 99 -6.72 -9.88 18.00
N VAL A 100 -7.29 -9.51 16.86
CA VAL A 100 -7.80 -10.45 15.86
C VAL A 100 -6.90 -10.52 14.62
N PHE A 101 -6.13 -9.48 14.34
CA PHE A 101 -5.10 -9.42 13.29
C PHE A 101 -3.68 -9.59 13.88
N THR A 102 -3.39 -10.78 14.42
CA THR A 102 -2.12 -11.05 15.11
C THR A 102 -1.05 -11.59 14.16
N VAL A 103 0.24 -11.34 14.47
CA VAL A 103 1.39 -11.91 13.74
C VAL A 103 1.32 -13.44 13.66
N ARG A 104 0.84 -14.11 14.73
CA ARG A 104 0.66 -15.56 14.75
C ARG A 104 -0.38 -16.02 13.72
N ARG A 105 -1.52 -15.34 13.63
CA ARG A 105 -2.57 -15.67 12.65
C ARG A 105 -2.06 -15.44 11.23
N VAL A 106 -1.34 -14.34 10.99
CA VAL A 106 -0.69 -14.06 9.71
C VAL A 106 0.29 -15.18 9.33
N ALA A 107 1.16 -15.62 10.24
CA ALA A 107 2.11 -16.70 9.96
C ALA A 107 1.42 -18.03 9.60
N GLN A 108 0.23 -18.29 10.14
CA GLN A 108 -0.57 -19.49 9.79
C GLN A 108 -1.19 -19.42 8.40
N MET A 109 -1.15 -18.27 7.72
CA MET A 109 -1.67 -18.10 6.37
C MET A 109 -0.66 -18.47 5.28
N GLU A 110 0.60 -18.77 5.62
CA GLU A 110 1.64 -19.00 4.60
C GLU A 110 1.25 -20.07 3.57
N ASP A 111 0.74 -21.21 4.02
CA ASP A 111 0.34 -22.30 3.11
C ASP A 111 -0.82 -21.89 2.19
N GLU A 112 -1.76 -21.11 2.72
CA GLU A 112 -2.92 -20.61 1.96
C GLU A 112 -2.50 -19.54 0.94
N ILE A 113 -1.65 -18.60 1.34
CA ILE A 113 -1.07 -17.58 0.44
C ILE A 113 -0.29 -18.30 -0.67
N ARG A 114 0.53 -19.30 -0.34
CA ARG A 114 1.29 -20.08 -1.32
C ARG A 114 0.38 -20.85 -2.27
N ARG A 115 -0.74 -21.36 -1.79
CA ARG A 115 -1.78 -22.00 -2.63
C ARG A 115 -2.39 -20.99 -3.60
N ILE A 116 -2.80 -19.81 -3.13
CA ILE A 116 -3.40 -18.75 -3.94
C ILE A 116 -2.41 -18.26 -5.00
N VAL A 117 -1.18 -17.93 -4.61
CA VAL A 117 -0.12 -17.50 -5.54
C VAL A 117 0.14 -18.57 -6.61
N ASN A 118 0.26 -19.84 -6.22
CA ASN A 118 0.49 -20.92 -7.18
C ASN A 118 -0.71 -21.16 -8.11
N HIS A 119 -1.94 -20.93 -7.65
CA HIS A 119 -3.12 -20.98 -8.50
C HIS A 119 -3.01 -19.96 -9.65
N TYR A 120 -2.68 -18.69 -9.34
CA TYR A 120 -2.51 -17.66 -10.36
C TYR A 120 -1.29 -17.90 -11.26
N ILE A 121 -0.20 -18.47 -10.74
CA ILE A 121 0.91 -18.87 -11.61
C ILE A 121 0.48 -20.02 -12.55
N ASP A 122 -0.31 -20.98 -12.06
CA ASP A 122 -0.78 -22.12 -12.87
C ASP A 122 -1.67 -21.70 -14.06
N THR A 123 -2.38 -20.58 -13.98
CA THR A 123 -3.21 -20.09 -15.10
C THR A 123 -2.37 -19.67 -16.30
N VAL A 124 -1.13 -19.21 -16.09
CA VAL A 124 -0.25 -18.67 -17.13
C VAL A 124 1.01 -19.50 -17.41
N ILE A 125 1.43 -20.39 -16.50
CA ILE A 125 2.76 -21.03 -16.59
C ILE A 125 3.02 -21.81 -17.89
N GLU A 126 1.98 -22.35 -18.53
CA GLU A 126 2.08 -23.15 -19.75
C GLU A 126 2.19 -22.31 -21.03
N SER A 127 1.77 -21.04 -20.99
CA SER A 127 1.78 -20.16 -22.17
C SER A 127 3.16 -19.55 -22.45
N GLY A 128 4.02 -19.47 -21.41
CA GLY A 128 5.32 -18.79 -21.46
C GLY A 128 5.22 -17.26 -21.54
N HIS A 129 4.03 -16.67 -21.35
CA HIS A 129 3.81 -15.22 -21.37
C HIS A 129 2.60 -14.82 -20.52
N ALA A 130 2.66 -13.64 -19.91
CA ALA A 130 1.58 -13.08 -19.08
C ALA A 130 1.69 -11.55 -19.01
N ASP A 131 0.60 -10.86 -18.67
CA ASP A 131 0.71 -9.58 -17.95
C ASP A 131 0.78 -9.91 -16.46
N LEU A 132 1.96 -9.74 -15.85
CA LEU A 132 2.15 -10.08 -14.44
C LEU A 132 1.12 -9.37 -13.55
N MET A 133 0.75 -8.13 -13.86
CA MET A 133 -0.20 -7.39 -13.03
C MET A 133 -1.61 -7.92 -13.20
N ALA A 134 -2.08 -8.11 -14.43
CA ALA A 134 -3.45 -8.55 -14.70
C ALA A 134 -3.68 -10.04 -14.38
N ASP A 135 -2.65 -10.87 -14.53
CA ASP A 135 -2.81 -12.33 -14.44
C ASP A 135 -2.36 -12.91 -13.09
N VAL A 136 -1.46 -12.24 -12.35
CA VAL A 136 -0.86 -12.77 -11.12
C VAL A 136 -0.83 -11.77 -9.97
N ALA A 137 0.05 -10.77 -10.03
CA ALA A 137 0.39 -9.89 -8.92
C ALA A 137 -0.73 -8.93 -8.52
N GLY A 138 -1.59 -8.51 -9.46
CA GLY A 138 -2.77 -7.68 -9.18
C GLY A 138 -3.97 -8.46 -8.64
N CYS A 139 -3.95 -9.80 -8.72
CA CYS A 139 -5.09 -10.64 -8.38
C CYS A 139 -4.95 -11.29 -7.00
N PHE A 140 -3.81 -11.94 -6.73
CA PHE A 140 -3.66 -12.74 -5.52
C PHE A 140 -3.83 -11.96 -4.19
N PRO A 141 -3.39 -10.70 -4.04
CA PRO A 141 -3.52 -10.01 -2.75
C PRO A 141 -4.97 -9.77 -2.35
N MET A 142 -5.85 -9.58 -3.35
CA MET A 142 -7.28 -9.41 -3.10
C MET A 142 -7.90 -10.71 -2.56
N ASP A 143 -7.47 -11.86 -3.07
CA ASP A 143 -7.88 -13.16 -2.55
C ASP A 143 -7.37 -13.41 -1.13
N VAL A 144 -6.13 -13.01 -0.84
CA VAL A 144 -5.54 -13.12 0.50
C VAL A 144 -6.32 -12.26 1.50
N ILE A 145 -6.52 -10.97 1.22
CA ILE A 145 -7.26 -10.09 2.14
C ILE A 145 -8.73 -10.49 2.26
N SER A 146 -9.34 -11.00 1.19
CA SER A 146 -10.69 -11.56 1.24
C SER A 146 -10.77 -12.77 2.16
N ALA A 147 -9.79 -13.68 2.09
CA ALA A 147 -9.70 -14.81 3.01
C ALA A 147 -9.50 -14.37 4.47
N VAL A 148 -8.68 -13.32 4.71
CA VAL A 148 -8.54 -12.72 6.05
C VAL A 148 -9.88 -12.23 6.57
N LEU A 149 -10.60 -11.43 5.76
CA LEU A 149 -11.87 -10.83 6.14
C LEU A 149 -12.99 -11.87 6.30
N GLY A 150 -12.86 -13.02 5.64
CA GLY A 150 -13.90 -14.05 5.57
C GLY A 150 -14.92 -13.76 4.46
N ILE A 151 -14.50 -13.08 3.40
CA ILE A 151 -15.31 -12.79 2.22
C ILE A 151 -15.45 -14.07 1.37
N PRO A 152 -16.68 -14.49 1.02
CA PRO A 152 -16.93 -15.62 0.13
C PRO A 152 -16.23 -15.48 -1.22
N GLU A 153 -15.71 -16.58 -1.78
CA GLU A 153 -14.99 -16.57 -3.06
C GLU A 153 -15.81 -15.97 -4.21
N CYS A 154 -17.13 -16.18 -4.24
CA CYS A 154 -18.02 -15.66 -5.28
C CYS A 154 -18.13 -14.12 -5.30
N ASP A 155 -17.74 -13.44 -4.22
CA ASP A 155 -17.89 -11.99 -4.08
C ASP A 155 -16.57 -11.24 -4.36
N ARG A 156 -15.44 -11.94 -4.44
CA ARG A 156 -14.09 -11.34 -4.46
C ARG A 156 -13.79 -10.58 -5.75
N ASP A 157 -14.25 -11.09 -6.89
CA ASP A 157 -14.06 -10.46 -8.20
C ASP A 157 -14.76 -9.10 -8.27
N THR A 158 -16.00 -9.02 -7.79
CA THR A 158 -16.76 -7.77 -7.72
C THR A 158 -16.05 -6.73 -6.86
N LEU A 159 -15.57 -7.12 -5.68
CA LEU A 159 -14.87 -6.20 -4.79
C LEU A 159 -13.52 -5.75 -5.37
N ARG A 160 -12.84 -6.61 -6.12
CA ARG A 160 -11.60 -6.27 -6.83
C ARG A 160 -11.85 -5.19 -7.89
N GLU A 161 -12.87 -5.38 -8.72
CA GLU A 161 -13.25 -4.39 -9.74
C GLU A 161 -13.64 -3.04 -9.11
N CYS A 162 -14.36 -3.06 -7.99
CA CYS A 162 -14.68 -1.84 -7.24
C CYS A 162 -13.42 -1.15 -6.71
N ALA A 163 -12.51 -1.92 -6.11
CA ALA A 163 -11.29 -1.37 -5.55
C ALA A 163 -10.42 -0.70 -6.64
N ASP A 164 -10.23 -1.36 -7.78
CA ASP A 164 -9.49 -0.79 -8.92
C ASP A 164 -10.11 0.51 -9.43
N ARG A 165 -11.44 0.58 -9.59
CA ARG A 165 -12.15 1.79 -10.02
C ARG A 165 -12.00 2.95 -9.03
N GLY A 166 -12.04 2.68 -7.72
CA GLY A 166 -11.96 3.71 -6.68
C GLY A 166 -10.63 4.46 -6.59
N LEU A 167 -9.55 3.86 -7.09
CA LEU A 167 -8.18 4.34 -6.91
C LEU A 167 -7.64 5.16 -8.09
N VAL A 168 -8.29 5.12 -9.26
CA VAL A 168 -7.85 5.83 -10.46
C VAL A 168 -7.90 7.35 -10.28
N ARG A 169 -6.89 8.05 -10.80
CA ARG A 169 -6.85 9.52 -10.93
C ARG A 169 -6.55 9.94 -12.37
N GLU A 170 -7.05 11.11 -12.74
CA GLU A 170 -6.73 11.77 -14.01
C GLU A 170 -5.46 12.65 -13.87
N ASP A 171 -4.77 12.94 -14.98
CA ASP A 171 -3.46 13.61 -14.96
C ASP A 171 -3.55 15.03 -14.36
N GLY A 172 -2.76 15.26 -13.31
CA GLY A 172 -2.62 16.56 -12.65
C GLY A 172 -3.81 16.99 -11.79
N THR A 173 -4.87 16.18 -11.67
CA THR A 173 -6.07 16.51 -10.89
C THR A 173 -6.18 15.71 -9.60
N MET A 174 -6.61 16.42 -8.56
CA MET A 174 -6.92 15.88 -7.24
C MET A 174 -8.33 15.26 -7.18
N GLU A 175 -9.21 15.59 -8.12
CA GLU A 175 -10.61 15.13 -8.09
C GLU A 175 -10.71 13.61 -8.28
N ILE A 176 -11.55 12.98 -7.47
CA ILE A 176 -11.88 11.56 -7.62
C ILE A 176 -12.94 11.46 -8.73
N PRO A 177 -12.72 10.66 -9.79
CA PRO A 177 -13.72 10.45 -10.82
C PRO A 177 -15.04 9.92 -10.23
N GLN A 178 -16.17 10.27 -10.86
CA GLN A 178 -17.50 9.82 -10.39
C GLN A 178 -17.58 8.30 -10.24
N GLU A 179 -17.04 7.56 -11.21
CA GLU A 179 -16.99 6.08 -11.18
C GLU A 179 -16.23 5.55 -9.95
N GLY A 180 -15.22 6.27 -9.48
CA GLY A 180 -14.47 5.91 -8.27
C GLY A 180 -15.26 6.17 -7.00
N VAL A 181 -16.04 7.25 -6.95
CA VAL A 181 -16.98 7.52 -5.83
C VAL A 181 -18.06 6.44 -5.76
N GLU A 182 -18.63 6.05 -6.90
CA GLU A 182 -19.62 4.97 -7.00
C GLU A 182 -19.04 3.64 -6.50
N ALA A 183 -17.82 3.31 -6.90
CA ALA A 183 -17.15 2.08 -6.48
C ALA A 183 -16.91 2.02 -4.95
N ILE A 184 -16.54 3.15 -4.32
CA ILE A 184 -16.43 3.23 -2.84
C ILE A 184 -17.79 2.96 -2.18
N LEU A 185 -18.88 3.50 -2.74
CA LEU A 185 -20.23 3.27 -2.22
C LEU A 185 -20.69 1.82 -2.42
N GLU A 186 -20.31 1.17 -3.53
CA GLU A 186 -20.58 -0.25 -3.79
C GLU A 186 -19.93 -1.15 -2.73
N VAL A 187 -18.67 -0.90 -2.36
CA VAL A 187 -17.98 -1.65 -1.28
C VAL A 187 -18.65 -1.44 0.07
N LEU A 188 -19.05 -0.22 0.39
CA LEU A 188 -19.77 0.07 1.64
C LEU A 188 -21.14 -0.63 1.70
N ALA A 189 -21.86 -0.64 0.58
CA ALA A 189 -23.15 -1.34 0.47
C ALA A 189 -22.96 -2.85 0.65
N TYR A 190 -21.93 -3.43 0.04
CA TYR A 190 -21.59 -4.85 0.20
C TYR A 190 -21.40 -5.22 1.67
N PHE A 191 -20.54 -4.51 2.41
CA PHE A 191 -20.28 -4.87 3.81
C PHE A 191 -21.50 -4.63 4.71
N THR A 192 -22.32 -3.63 4.41
CA THR A 192 -23.58 -3.41 5.12
C THR A 192 -24.51 -4.63 4.99
N GLU A 193 -24.62 -5.18 3.79
CA GLU A 193 -25.39 -6.39 3.53
C GLU A 193 -24.74 -7.64 4.17
N ASP A 194 -23.43 -7.81 4.02
CA ASP A 194 -22.66 -8.93 4.60
C ASP A 194 -22.81 -8.99 6.12
N PHE A 195 -22.78 -7.83 6.82
CA PHE A 195 -23.00 -7.80 8.27
C PHE A 195 -24.41 -8.29 8.63
N GLY A 196 -25.42 -7.93 7.84
CA GLY A 196 -26.77 -8.45 7.98
C GLY A 196 -26.83 -9.97 7.80
N ARG A 197 -26.23 -10.49 6.72
CA ARG A 197 -26.17 -11.93 6.42
C ARG A 197 -25.43 -12.73 7.50
N ARG A 198 -24.32 -12.19 8.03
CA ARG A 198 -23.58 -12.80 9.15
C ARG A 198 -24.41 -12.87 10.42
N ARG A 199 -25.11 -11.78 10.78
CA ARG A 199 -26.02 -11.75 11.94
C ARG A 199 -27.20 -12.71 11.78
N ALA A 200 -27.66 -12.93 10.56
CA ALA A 200 -28.71 -13.89 10.23
C ALA A 200 -28.22 -15.36 10.19
N GLY A 201 -26.90 -15.60 10.26
CA GLY A 201 -26.31 -16.94 10.18
C GLY A 201 -26.27 -17.52 8.76
N GLU A 202 -26.38 -16.68 7.73
CA GLU A 202 -26.40 -17.09 6.31
C GLU A 202 -25.00 -17.26 5.72
N VAL A 203 -23.99 -16.60 6.31
CA VAL A 203 -22.58 -16.75 5.94
C VAL A 203 -21.93 -17.73 6.92
N PRO A 204 -21.21 -18.77 6.45
CA PRO A 204 -20.44 -19.64 7.33
C PRO A 204 -19.55 -18.81 8.25
N GLY A 205 -19.60 -19.08 9.56
CA GLY A 205 -18.82 -18.32 10.52
C GLY A 205 -17.32 -18.40 10.26
N GLY A 206 -16.60 -17.35 10.67
CA GLY A 206 -15.14 -17.26 10.56
C GLY A 206 -14.67 -16.02 9.79
N GLY A 207 -13.37 -15.77 9.85
CA GLY A 207 -12.76 -14.58 9.27
C GLY A 207 -12.86 -13.36 10.19
N LEU A 208 -12.05 -12.35 9.87
CA LEU A 208 -11.84 -11.17 10.71
C LEU A 208 -13.12 -10.37 10.96
N VAL A 209 -14.02 -10.31 9.97
CA VAL A 209 -15.30 -9.59 10.10
C VAL A 209 -16.21 -10.25 11.15
N SER A 210 -16.34 -11.58 11.11
CA SER A 210 -17.11 -12.31 12.13
C SER A 210 -16.48 -12.17 13.51
N ASP A 211 -15.14 -12.27 13.62
CA ASP A 211 -14.45 -12.11 14.89
C ASP A 211 -14.69 -10.71 15.48
N LEU A 212 -14.65 -9.66 14.65
CA LEU A 212 -14.87 -8.26 15.09
C LEU A 212 -16.33 -7.94 15.43
N LEU A 213 -17.29 -8.62 14.80
CA LEU A 213 -18.71 -8.48 15.15
C LEU A 213 -19.02 -9.01 16.56
N GLU A 214 -18.28 -10.03 17.01
CA GLU A 214 -18.46 -10.67 18.32
C GLU A 214 -17.49 -10.14 19.39
N LEU A 215 -16.42 -9.45 18.99
CA LEU A 215 -15.38 -8.98 19.89
C LEU A 215 -15.84 -7.81 20.77
N GLU A 216 -15.80 -8.03 22.07
CA GLU A 216 -15.90 -6.99 23.10
C GLU A 216 -14.69 -7.05 24.02
N VAL A 217 -14.08 -5.90 24.29
CA VAL A 217 -12.94 -5.76 25.21
C VAL A 217 -13.25 -4.67 26.21
N ASP A 218 -13.21 -5.00 27.50
CA ASP A 218 -13.42 -4.06 28.60
C ASP A 218 -14.71 -3.23 28.43
N GLY A 219 -15.79 -3.83 27.93
CA GLY A 219 -17.07 -3.17 27.68
C GLY A 219 -17.17 -2.41 26.35
N ARG A 220 -16.16 -2.50 25.48
CA ARG A 220 -16.11 -1.81 24.18
C ARG A 220 -16.03 -2.81 23.03
N ALA A 221 -17.04 -2.79 22.16
CA ALA A 221 -17.09 -3.47 20.87
C ALA A 221 -17.10 -2.44 19.74
N LEU A 222 -16.61 -2.77 18.55
CA LEU A 222 -16.66 -1.86 17.39
C LEU A 222 -18.11 -1.47 17.07
N THR A 223 -18.33 -0.19 16.80
CA THR A 223 -19.60 0.24 16.21
C THR A 223 -19.67 -0.24 14.76
N GLU A 224 -20.88 -0.34 14.22
CA GLU A 224 -21.07 -0.75 12.82
C GLU A 224 -20.34 0.19 11.84
N GLN A 225 -20.31 1.49 12.13
CA GLN A 225 -19.59 2.48 11.31
C GLN A 225 -18.08 2.31 11.36
N GLU A 226 -17.52 1.98 12.53
CA GLU A 226 -16.09 1.67 12.67
C GLU A 226 -15.73 0.37 11.95
N LEU A 227 -16.60 -0.65 12.01
CA LEU A 227 -16.38 -1.90 11.30
C LEU A 227 -16.49 -1.71 9.78
N LEU A 228 -17.46 -0.92 9.29
CA LEU A 228 -17.55 -0.56 7.87
C LEU A 228 -16.29 0.17 7.40
N GLY A 229 -15.84 1.19 8.14
CA GLY A 229 -14.60 1.91 7.82
C GLY A 229 -13.37 1.00 7.85
N PHE A 230 -13.30 0.10 8.81
CA PHE A 230 -12.24 -0.91 8.88
C PHE A 230 -12.21 -1.83 7.66
N CYS A 231 -13.36 -2.36 7.25
CA CYS A 231 -13.48 -3.23 6.08
C CYS A 231 -13.14 -2.49 4.78
N LEU A 232 -13.63 -1.25 4.63
CA LEU A 232 -13.30 -0.38 3.49
C LEU A 232 -11.78 -0.17 3.40
N LEU A 233 -11.14 0.24 4.50
CA LEU A 233 -9.70 0.43 4.56
C LEU A 233 -8.93 -0.84 4.17
N PHE A 234 -9.36 -2.01 4.63
CA PHE A 234 -8.68 -3.27 4.32
C PHE A 234 -8.82 -3.67 2.86
N VAL A 235 -9.98 -3.45 2.25
CA VAL A 235 -10.17 -3.71 0.81
C VAL A 235 -9.26 -2.82 -0.02
N PHE A 236 -9.18 -1.52 0.24
CA PHE A 236 -8.35 -0.61 -0.57
C PHE A 236 -6.85 -0.69 -0.24
N ALA A 237 -6.48 -0.64 1.04
CA ALA A 237 -5.08 -0.60 1.46
C ALA A 237 -4.39 -1.97 1.40
N GLY A 238 -5.15 -3.06 1.58
CA GLY A 238 -4.61 -4.41 1.75
C GLY A 238 -4.13 -5.07 0.46
N PHE A 239 -4.80 -4.82 -0.68
CA PHE A 239 -4.45 -5.49 -1.93
C PHE A 239 -3.47 -4.67 -2.78
N GLU A 240 -3.73 -3.37 -2.95
CA GLU A 240 -3.07 -2.60 -4.00
C GLU A 240 -1.58 -2.40 -3.70
N THR A 241 -1.26 -2.03 -2.47
CA THR A 241 0.11 -1.76 -2.04
C THR A 241 1.00 -3.00 -2.17
N THR A 242 0.49 -4.18 -1.81
CA THR A 242 1.17 -5.47 -1.95
C THR A 242 1.32 -5.87 -3.42
N ALA A 243 0.27 -5.71 -4.24
CA ALA A 243 0.32 -5.96 -5.67
C ALA A 243 1.42 -5.11 -6.34
N LYS A 244 1.46 -3.81 -6.03
CA LYS A 244 2.45 -2.88 -6.59
C LYS A 244 3.86 -3.19 -6.11
N MET A 245 4.02 -3.65 -4.86
CA MET A 245 5.31 -4.08 -4.32
C MET A 245 5.84 -5.30 -5.11
N VAL A 246 5.02 -6.34 -5.31
CA VAL A 246 5.43 -7.54 -6.05
C VAL A 246 5.73 -7.22 -7.52
N GLY A 247 4.88 -6.44 -8.19
CA GLY A 247 5.12 -6.01 -9.56
C GLY A 247 6.40 -5.18 -9.69
N SER A 248 6.65 -4.26 -8.75
CA SER A 248 7.87 -3.45 -8.73
C SER A 248 9.11 -4.29 -8.46
N ALA A 249 9.04 -5.29 -7.59
CA ALA A 249 10.15 -6.22 -7.34
C ALA A 249 10.58 -6.95 -8.62
N VAL A 250 9.62 -7.49 -9.38
CA VAL A 250 9.91 -8.18 -10.65
C VAL A 250 10.49 -7.22 -11.69
N GLU A 251 9.94 -6.01 -11.80
CA GLU A 251 10.46 -5.00 -12.72
C GLU A 251 11.88 -4.55 -12.36
N LEU A 252 12.16 -4.30 -11.07
CA LEU A 252 13.48 -3.90 -10.59
C LEU A 252 14.50 -5.02 -10.79
N LEU A 253 14.18 -6.27 -10.43
CA LEU A 253 15.07 -7.41 -10.62
C LEU A 253 15.32 -7.72 -12.11
N SER A 254 14.36 -7.43 -13.00
CA SER A 254 14.58 -7.55 -14.46
C SER A 254 15.66 -6.59 -14.98
N ARG A 255 15.85 -5.44 -14.31
CA ARG A 255 16.92 -4.46 -14.60
C ARG A 255 18.26 -4.79 -13.94
N HIS A 256 18.26 -5.71 -12.97
CA HIS A 256 19.43 -6.11 -12.18
C HIS A 256 19.62 -7.64 -12.27
N PRO A 257 20.00 -8.17 -13.45
CA PRO A 257 20.00 -9.61 -13.72
C PRO A 257 20.96 -10.41 -12.82
N ASP A 258 22.02 -9.78 -12.31
CA ASP A 258 22.94 -10.34 -11.33
C ASP A 258 22.27 -10.53 -9.96
N GLN A 259 21.53 -9.53 -9.49
CA GLN A 259 20.75 -9.61 -8.25
C GLN A 259 19.60 -10.61 -8.39
N ARG A 260 18.91 -10.64 -9.55
CA ARG A 260 17.90 -11.66 -9.85
C ARG A 260 18.49 -13.07 -9.83
N ALA A 261 19.65 -13.28 -10.46
CA ALA A 261 20.31 -14.58 -10.46
C ALA A 261 20.68 -15.03 -9.04
N ALA A 262 21.07 -14.11 -8.15
CA ALA A 262 21.31 -14.40 -6.75
C ALA A 262 20.03 -14.86 -6.02
N VAL A 263 18.91 -14.16 -6.20
CA VAL A 263 17.61 -14.55 -5.60
C VAL A 263 17.12 -15.91 -6.11
N VAL A 264 17.29 -16.20 -7.40
CA VAL A 264 16.93 -17.50 -7.99
C VAL A 264 17.80 -18.62 -7.42
N ALA A 265 19.10 -18.37 -7.24
CA ALA A 265 20.04 -19.34 -6.70
C ALA A 265 19.87 -19.58 -5.19
N ASP A 266 19.50 -18.53 -4.45
CA ASP A 266 19.32 -18.55 -3.00
C ASP A 266 18.03 -17.79 -2.57
N PRO A 267 16.91 -18.51 -2.43
CA PRO A 267 15.65 -17.93 -1.97
C PRO A 267 15.70 -17.31 -0.56
N SER A 268 16.74 -17.58 0.24
CA SER A 268 16.90 -16.95 1.55
C SER A 268 17.15 -15.43 1.47
N LEU A 269 17.48 -14.91 0.28
CA LEU A 269 17.61 -13.48 -0.01
C LEU A 269 16.26 -12.77 -0.24
N VAL A 270 15.16 -13.51 -0.43
CA VAL A 270 13.85 -12.93 -0.72
C VAL A 270 13.35 -11.98 0.38
N PRO A 271 13.42 -12.31 1.69
CA PRO A 271 12.98 -11.39 2.74
C PRO A 271 13.69 -10.03 2.68
N GLN A 272 15.01 -10.03 2.46
CA GLN A 272 15.80 -8.81 2.33
C GLN A 272 15.45 -8.05 1.04
N THR A 273 15.22 -8.77 -0.05
CA THR A 273 14.76 -8.21 -1.31
C THR A 273 13.43 -7.47 -1.14
N VAL A 274 12.49 -8.01 -0.37
CA VAL A 274 11.21 -7.34 -0.05
C VAL A 274 11.45 -6.01 0.67
N GLU A 275 12.30 -5.98 1.71
CA GLU A 275 12.59 -4.74 2.43
C GLU A 275 13.26 -3.69 1.51
N GLU A 276 14.19 -4.12 0.65
CA GLU A 276 14.83 -3.21 -0.30
C GLU A 276 13.85 -2.68 -1.35
N VAL A 277 12.92 -3.49 -1.85
CA VAL A 277 11.88 -3.03 -2.78
C VAL A 277 10.98 -2.00 -2.08
N VAL A 278 10.54 -2.28 -0.85
CA VAL A 278 9.70 -1.35 -0.09
C VAL A 278 10.43 -0.04 0.22
N ARG A 279 11.76 -0.09 0.45
CA ARG A 279 12.57 1.12 0.57
C ARG A 279 12.68 1.84 -0.78
N PHE A 280 13.27 1.19 -1.78
CA PHE A 280 13.68 1.82 -3.03
C PHE A 280 12.49 2.31 -3.86
N HIS A 281 11.42 1.50 -3.94
CA HIS A 281 10.20 1.85 -4.65
C HIS A 281 8.97 1.59 -3.77
N SER A 282 8.80 2.43 -2.75
CA SER A 282 7.67 2.34 -1.82
C SER A 282 6.34 2.39 -2.58
N SER A 283 5.46 1.40 -2.40
CA SER A 283 4.12 1.45 -3.01
C SER A 283 3.37 2.70 -2.56
N THR A 284 3.43 3.07 -1.28
CA THR A 284 2.91 4.35 -0.78
C THR A 284 3.96 5.44 -0.91
N GLN A 285 3.66 6.50 -1.68
CA GLN A 285 4.59 7.59 -1.97
C GLN A 285 4.53 8.71 -0.92
N TYR A 286 3.35 8.98 -0.37
CA TYR A 286 3.19 9.94 0.73
C TYR A 286 2.02 9.61 1.65
N MET A 287 2.02 10.24 2.82
CA MET A 287 0.87 10.32 3.71
C MET A 287 0.59 11.80 4.04
N HIS A 288 -0.68 12.20 3.98
CA HIS A 288 -1.13 13.53 4.39
C HIS A 288 -1.30 13.61 5.92
N ARG A 289 -1.02 14.78 6.47
CA ARG A 289 -1.27 15.19 7.85
C ARG A 289 -1.81 16.61 7.87
N THR A 290 -2.56 16.95 8.91
CA THR A 290 -2.99 18.33 9.19
C THR A 290 -2.25 18.84 10.42
N LEU A 291 -1.67 20.04 10.33
CA LEU A 291 -1.03 20.66 11.48
C LEU A 291 -2.05 21.07 12.54
N THR A 292 -1.77 20.76 13.80
CA THR A 292 -2.59 21.16 14.96
C THR A 292 -2.06 22.40 15.68
N ARG A 293 -0.89 22.90 15.25
CA ARG A 293 -0.21 24.08 15.77
C ARG A 293 0.81 24.58 14.75
N ASP A 294 1.22 25.84 14.88
CA ASP A 294 2.30 26.40 14.07
C ASP A 294 3.61 25.60 14.23
N VAL A 295 4.33 25.40 13.12
CA VAL A 295 5.64 24.72 13.07
C VAL A 295 6.63 25.58 12.28
N GLU A 296 7.83 25.76 12.84
CA GLU A 296 8.96 26.34 12.12
C GLU A 296 9.97 25.25 11.79
N LEU A 297 10.24 25.03 10.50
CA LEU A 297 11.16 24.00 10.01
C LEU A 297 11.85 24.48 8.73
N HIS A 298 13.18 24.27 8.63
CA HIS A 298 13.99 24.72 7.48
C HIS A 298 13.80 26.21 7.11
N GLY A 299 13.57 27.06 8.11
CA GLY A 299 13.32 28.50 7.91
C GLY A 299 11.94 28.84 7.33
N GLN A 300 11.06 27.85 7.17
CA GLN A 300 9.67 28.02 6.76
C GLN A 300 8.76 27.99 7.98
N ARG A 301 7.69 28.80 7.94
CA ARG A 301 6.65 28.81 8.97
C ARG A 301 5.37 28.21 8.38
N MET A 302 4.99 27.06 8.89
CA MET A 302 3.75 26.35 8.57
C MET A 302 2.72 26.69 9.66
N GLN A 303 1.48 26.91 9.26
CA GLN A 303 0.43 27.37 10.17
C GLN A 303 -0.43 26.20 10.64
N GLU A 304 -1.02 26.35 11.83
CA GLU A 304 -2.12 25.46 12.25
C GLU A 304 -3.18 25.33 11.15
N GLY A 305 -3.60 24.09 10.87
CA GLY A 305 -4.56 23.75 9.82
C GLY A 305 -3.95 23.50 8.45
N ASP A 306 -2.67 23.79 8.23
CA ASP A 306 -2.01 23.49 6.95
C ASP A 306 -1.94 21.97 6.68
N SER A 307 -2.15 21.60 5.41
CA SER A 307 -1.90 20.27 4.87
C SER A 307 -0.40 20.02 4.73
N VAL A 308 0.10 18.89 5.23
CA VAL A 308 1.51 18.48 5.14
C VAL A 308 1.61 17.05 4.59
N LEU A 309 2.33 16.87 3.48
CA LEU A 309 2.64 15.58 2.89
C LEU A 309 3.98 15.08 3.41
N LEU A 310 3.96 13.89 4.00
CA LEU A 310 5.15 13.17 4.42
C LEU A 310 5.60 12.29 3.25
N LEU A 311 6.62 12.71 2.49
CA LEU A 311 7.05 12.03 1.27
C LEU A 311 7.89 10.79 1.60
N ILE A 312 7.21 9.67 1.83
CA ILE A 312 7.81 8.34 2.07
C ILE A 312 8.80 7.97 0.97
N GLY A 313 8.41 8.13 -0.30
CA GLY A 313 9.25 7.80 -1.44
C GLY A 313 10.54 8.64 -1.49
N ALA A 314 10.46 9.92 -1.11
CA ALA A 314 11.63 10.79 -1.04
C ALA A 314 12.53 10.44 0.16
N ALA A 315 11.92 10.19 1.32
CA ALA A 315 12.61 9.83 2.56
C ALA A 315 13.39 8.51 2.42
N ASN A 316 12.80 7.49 1.79
CA ASN A 316 13.45 6.20 1.59
C ASN A 316 14.59 6.22 0.55
N GLN A 317 14.79 7.36 -0.11
CA GLN A 317 15.86 7.61 -1.07
C GLN A 317 16.87 8.65 -0.53
N ASP A 318 16.80 9.03 0.75
CA ASP A 318 17.66 10.07 1.33
C ASP A 318 19.08 9.58 1.58
N GLU A 319 20.05 10.21 0.91
CA GLU A 319 21.48 9.93 1.04
C GLU A 319 22.01 10.20 2.46
N ARG A 320 21.29 11.00 3.25
CA ARG A 320 21.63 11.28 4.66
C ARG A 320 21.40 10.07 5.56
N GLU A 321 20.46 9.19 5.22
CA GLU A 321 20.17 7.95 5.95
C GLU A 321 20.86 6.73 5.30
N TYR A 322 20.74 6.59 3.97
CA TYR A 322 21.20 5.36 3.27
C TYR A 322 22.56 5.50 2.59
N GLY A 323 23.24 6.64 2.78
CA GLY A 323 24.55 6.93 2.21
C GLY A 323 24.51 7.25 0.71
N PRO A 324 25.69 7.36 0.06
CA PRO A 324 25.81 7.83 -1.32
C PRO A 324 25.08 6.97 -2.36
N THR A 325 24.83 5.69 -2.05
CA THR A 325 24.14 4.75 -2.94
C THR A 325 22.64 4.68 -2.67
N ALA A 326 22.05 5.61 -1.91
CA ALA A 326 20.62 5.59 -1.60
C ALA A 326 19.74 5.42 -2.85
N GLY A 327 20.09 6.13 -3.93
CA GLY A 327 19.47 6.09 -5.24
C GLY A 327 19.73 4.83 -6.08
N GLU A 328 20.39 3.81 -5.53
CA GLU A 328 20.65 2.52 -6.18
C GLU A 328 19.81 1.42 -5.53
N PHE A 329 19.31 0.50 -6.35
CA PHE A 329 18.61 -0.70 -5.90
C PHE A 329 19.63 -1.80 -5.59
N ASP A 330 19.65 -2.27 -4.35
CA ASP A 330 20.60 -3.28 -3.87
C ASP A 330 19.95 -4.25 -2.88
N ILE A 331 19.62 -5.47 -3.34
CA ILE A 331 19.02 -6.51 -2.49
C ILE A 331 19.94 -6.94 -1.33
N PHE A 332 21.22 -6.59 -1.35
CA PHE A 332 22.17 -6.87 -0.28
C PHE A 332 22.25 -5.73 0.74
N ARG A 333 21.57 -4.60 0.51
CA ARG A 333 21.40 -3.54 1.50
C ARG A 333 20.58 -4.05 2.68
N ASN A 334 20.99 -3.71 3.89
CA ASN A 334 20.17 -3.91 5.08
C ASN A 334 19.52 -2.58 5.49
N PRO A 335 18.31 -2.25 5.00
CA PRO A 335 17.66 -0.97 5.31
C PRO A 335 16.97 -1.02 6.67
N GLU A 336 17.75 -0.91 7.76
CA GLU A 336 17.27 -1.12 9.14
C GLU A 336 16.04 -0.28 9.52
N ARG A 337 15.85 0.90 8.91
CA ARG A 337 14.85 1.89 9.32
C ARG A 337 14.07 2.54 8.18
N HIS A 338 13.74 1.82 7.11
CA HIS A 338 12.87 2.40 6.06
C HIS A 338 11.46 2.74 6.58
N VAL A 339 10.87 3.83 6.04
CA VAL A 339 9.54 4.34 6.41
C VAL A 339 8.43 3.92 5.44
N GLY A 340 8.69 2.89 4.61
CA GLY A 340 7.72 2.38 3.63
C GLY A 340 6.42 1.84 4.24
N PHE A 341 6.45 1.45 5.52
CA PHE A 341 5.27 1.04 6.31
C PHE A 341 4.77 2.14 7.26
N GLY A 342 5.23 3.38 7.08
CA GLY A 342 5.08 4.46 8.05
C GLY A 342 5.86 4.21 9.34
N TYR A 343 5.61 5.03 10.35
CA TYR A 343 6.19 4.89 11.69
C TYR A 343 5.22 5.40 12.76
N GLY A 344 5.51 5.11 14.03
CA GLY A 344 4.74 5.63 15.16
C GLY A 344 3.40 4.92 15.36
N VAL A 345 2.40 5.66 15.85
CA VAL A 345 1.09 5.09 16.22
C VAL A 345 0.37 4.47 15.02
N HIS A 346 0.61 4.96 13.82
CA HIS A 346 0.05 4.45 12.56
C HIS A 346 0.97 3.49 11.80
N PHE A 347 2.00 2.90 12.43
CA PHE A 347 2.78 1.85 11.77
C PHE A 347 1.85 0.80 11.15
N CYS A 348 2.11 0.44 9.89
CA CYS A 348 1.19 -0.35 9.08
C CYS A 348 0.76 -1.63 9.82
N LEU A 349 -0.57 -1.77 10.00
CA LEU A 349 -1.15 -2.95 10.64
C LEU A 349 -0.87 -4.22 9.84
N GLY A 350 -0.94 -4.11 8.51
CA GLY A 350 -0.71 -5.19 7.56
C GLY A 350 0.76 -5.53 7.30
N ALA A 351 1.74 -4.86 7.93
CA ALA A 351 3.14 -4.99 7.54
C ALA A 351 3.67 -6.43 7.59
N ALA A 352 3.25 -7.23 8.57
CA ALA A 352 3.63 -8.64 8.65
C ALA A 352 3.02 -9.48 7.52
N LEU A 353 1.77 -9.18 7.13
CA LEU A 353 1.07 -9.87 6.05
C LEU A 353 1.64 -9.48 4.69
N ALA A 354 1.85 -8.19 4.43
CA ALA A 354 2.47 -7.69 3.20
C ALA A 354 3.87 -8.31 2.98
N ARG A 355 4.69 -8.40 4.04
CA ARG A 355 6.00 -9.08 3.97
C ARG A 355 5.87 -10.58 3.65
N LEU A 356 4.90 -11.25 4.26
CA LEU A 356 4.65 -12.67 4.01
C LEU A 356 4.18 -12.90 2.56
N GLU A 357 3.23 -12.12 2.09
CA GLU A 357 2.73 -12.13 0.71
C GLU A 357 3.84 -11.85 -0.29
N GLY A 358 4.60 -10.76 -0.09
CA GLY A 358 5.74 -10.41 -0.93
C GLY A 358 6.78 -11.53 -0.99
N ARG A 359 7.11 -12.12 0.17
CA ARG A 359 8.07 -13.23 0.23
C ARG A 359 7.56 -14.44 -0.55
N VAL A 360 6.35 -14.92 -0.26
CA VAL A 360 5.79 -16.10 -0.92
C VAL A 360 5.64 -15.88 -2.42
N ALA A 361 5.15 -14.71 -2.84
CA ALA A 361 5.02 -14.37 -4.25
C ALA A 361 6.37 -14.38 -4.97
N LEU A 362 7.39 -13.74 -4.39
CA LEU A 362 8.72 -13.71 -5.01
C LEU A 362 9.41 -15.06 -4.99
N GLU A 363 9.28 -15.86 -3.93
CA GLU A 363 9.77 -17.24 -3.90
C GLU A 363 9.18 -18.07 -5.05
N GLU A 364 7.86 -18.05 -5.23
CA GLU A 364 7.19 -18.85 -6.26
C GLU A 364 7.44 -18.34 -7.68
N ILE A 365 7.42 -17.02 -7.89
CA ILE A 365 7.74 -16.42 -9.19
C ILE A 365 9.16 -16.80 -9.62
N HIS A 366 10.17 -16.64 -8.74
CA HIS A 366 11.56 -16.95 -9.11
C HIS A 366 11.83 -18.44 -9.22
N ARG A 367 11.14 -19.28 -8.44
CA ARG A 367 11.25 -20.74 -8.54
C ARG A 367 10.67 -21.28 -9.85
N ARG A 368 9.58 -20.68 -10.36
CA ARG A 368 8.80 -21.24 -11.47
C ARG A 368 8.99 -20.50 -12.79
N MET A 369 9.31 -19.22 -12.73
CA MET A 369 9.44 -18.31 -13.88
C MET A 369 10.73 -17.48 -13.77
N GLY A 370 11.75 -17.93 -13.03
CA GLY A 370 12.94 -17.12 -12.71
C GLY A 370 13.78 -16.64 -13.90
N ASP A 371 13.54 -17.18 -15.08
CA ASP A 371 14.13 -16.75 -16.35
C ASP A 371 13.32 -15.68 -17.08
N TYR A 372 12.33 -15.06 -16.42
CA TYR A 372 11.44 -14.08 -17.02
C TYR A 372 12.19 -12.91 -17.69
N THR A 373 11.60 -12.37 -18.74
CA THR A 373 11.96 -11.09 -19.36
C THR A 373 10.77 -10.16 -19.31
N VAL A 374 10.97 -8.92 -18.85
CA VAL A 374 9.95 -7.88 -18.84
C VAL A 374 9.99 -7.12 -20.17
N ASP A 375 8.83 -6.90 -20.77
CA ASP A 375 8.67 -5.96 -21.88
C ASP A 375 8.61 -4.53 -21.33
N HIS A 376 9.76 -3.86 -21.31
CA HIS A 376 9.86 -2.50 -20.80
C HIS A 376 9.25 -1.44 -21.72
N ASP A 377 8.96 -1.77 -22.98
CA ASP A 377 8.38 -0.84 -23.95
C ASP A 377 6.84 -0.81 -23.83
N ASN A 378 6.24 -1.91 -23.37
CA ASN A 378 4.77 -2.04 -23.24
C ASN A 378 4.24 -2.06 -21.79
N LYS A 379 5.09 -1.80 -20.79
CA LYS A 379 4.62 -1.63 -19.39
C LYS A 379 3.87 -0.30 -19.23
N VAL A 380 2.83 -0.30 -18.40
CA VAL A 380 1.98 0.88 -18.16
C VAL A 380 1.98 1.22 -16.69
N ARG A 381 2.27 2.48 -16.37
CA ARG A 381 2.24 3.00 -15.00
C ARG A 381 0.80 3.04 -14.48
N PHE A 382 0.59 2.69 -13.21
CA PHE A 382 -0.67 2.99 -12.54
C PHE A 382 -0.62 4.42 -12.00
N HIS A 383 -1.65 5.22 -12.29
CA HIS A 383 -1.71 6.60 -11.86
C HIS A 383 -2.80 6.76 -10.80
N SER A 384 -2.35 7.00 -9.58
CA SER A 384 -3.19 7.24 -8.39
C SER A 384 -2.60 8.39 -7.58
N GLY A 385 -3.30 8.84 -6.53
CA GLY A 385 -2.82 9.93 -5.68
C GLY A 385 -1.53 9.56 -4.93
N ASN A 386 -1.61 8.58 -4.04
CA ASN A 386 -0.52 8.23 -3.13
C ASN A 386 0.06 6.83 -3.32
N VAL A 387 -0.43 6.02 -4.27
CA VAL A 387 0.06 4.66 -4.56
C VAL A 387 0.77 4.59 -5.92
N SER A 388 2.02 4.15 -5.93
CA SER A 388 2.84 3.96 -7.13
C SER A 388 3.02 2.47 -7.42
N GLY A 389 3.02 2.12 -8.70
CA GLY A 389 3.32 0.77 -9.18
C GLY A 389 2.94 0.60 -10.65
N TRP A 390 2.78 -0.64 -11.10
CA TRP A 390 2.42 -0.94 -12.48
C TRP A 390 0.92 -1.23 -12.61
N ARG A 391 0.31 -0.78 -13.71
CA ARG A 391 -1.01 -1.21 -14.18
C ARG A 391 -0.88 -2.48 -15.02
N THR A 392 0.11 -2.48 -15.91
CA THR A 392 0.44 -3.60 -16.80
C THR A 392 1.94 -3.81 -16.78
N LEU A 393 2.37 -5.08 -16.67
CA LEU A 393 3.77 -5.49 -16.71
C LEU A 393 3.90 -6.78 -17.52
N PRO A 394 4.00 -6.69 -18.86
CA PRO A 394 4.09 -7.87 -19.70
C PRO A 394 5.42 -8.59 -19.48
N ILE A 395 5.35 -9.91 -19.33
CA ILE A 395 6.49 -10.81 -19.13
C ILE A 395 6.44 -11.99 -20.08
N SER A 396 7.62 -12.53 -20.40
CA SER A 396 7.79 -13.83 -21.07
C SER A 396 8.76 -14.69 -20.26
N PHE A 397 8.59 -16.01 -20.26
CA PHE A 397 9.38 -16.97 -19.47
C PHE A 397 9.33 -18.36 -20.13
N THR A 398 10.22 -19.27 -19.75
CA THR A 398 10.15 -20.64 -20.27
C THR A 398 8.86 -21.33 -19.79
N PRO A 399 8.03 -21.90 -20.69
CA PRO A 399 6.83 -22.64 -20.29
C PRO A 399 7.14 -23.75 -19.28
N GLY A 400 6.38 -23.77 -18.19
CA GLY A 400 6.52 -24.74 -17.11
C GLY A 400 5.33 -25.69 -17.02
N ARG A 401 5.25 -26.41 -15.90
CA ARG A 401 4.11 -27.29 -15.58
C ARG A 401 3.27 -26.68 -14.47
N ARG A 402 1.96 -26.92 -14.51
CA ARG A 402 1.05 -26.64 -13.39
C ARG A 402 1.37 -27.51 -12.18
N LEU A 403 1.14 -26.98 -10.98
CA LEU A 403 1.24 -27.75 -9.73
C LEU A 403 -0.10 -28.36 -9.35
N VAL A 404 -1.19 -27.65 -9.62
CA VAL A 404 -2.54 -28.11 -9.38
C VAL A 404 -3.09 -28.69 -10.67
N SER A 405 -3.42 -29.99 -10.68
CA SER A 405 -4.20 -30.56 -11.77
C SER A 405 -5.61 -29.97 -11.70
N VAL A 406 -6.07 -29.35 -12.78
CA VAL A 406 -7.49 -28.97 -12.90
C VAL A 406 -8.29 -30.26 -12.75
N ALA A 407 -9.04 -30.40 -11.66
CA ALA A 407 -10.09 -31.42 -11.60
C ALA A 407 -11.09 -31.04 -12.70
N GLY A 408 -11.08 -31.83 -13.78
CA GLY A 408 -11.89 -31.58 -14.98
C GLY A 408 -13.38 -31.79 -14.78
#